data_AF-A0A150FWX8-F1
#
_entry.id   AF-A0A150FWX8-F1
#
_cell.length_a   1.000
_cell.length_b   1.000
_cell.length_c   1.000
_cell.angle_alpha   90.00
_cell.angle_beta   90.00
_cell.angle_gamma   90.00
#
_symmetry.space_group_name_H-M   'P 1'
#
loop_
_entity.id
_entity.type
_entity.pdbx_description
1 polymer ?
#
loop_
_entity_poly.entity_id
_entity_poly.type
_entity_poly.pdbx_seq_one_letter_code
_entity_poly.pdbx_strand_id
1 'polypeptide(L)' 'MWTQAQSPAHVEDIVDTGLTISTIQRYLMEECGAASVATATLLDKHERRVLPYRPEYVGFVVRDMGPGA' A
#
# COMPACT_ATOMS: atom_id res chain seq x y z
N MET A 1 -14.14 -10.55 21.55
CA MET A 1 -14.86 -10.54 20.27
C MET A 1 -14.75 -9.11 19.73
N TRP A 2 -13.92 -8.87 18.71
CA TRP A 2 -13.75 -7.52 18.16
C TRP A 2 -14.96 -7.24 17.26
N THR A 3 -15.90 -6.42 17.75
CA THR A 3 -17.18 -6.12 17.09
C THR A 3 -17.25 -4.71 16.50
N GLN A 4 -16.17 -3.93 16.56
CA GLN A 4 -16.12 -2.59 15.98
C GLN A 4 -15.38 -2.60 14.64
N ALA A 5 -15.92 -1.86 13.66
CA ALA A 5 -15.26 -1.63 12.40
C ALA A 5 -13.92 -0.91 12.65
N GLN A 6 -12.82 -1.56 12.27
CA GLN A 6 -11.48 -1.04 12.48
C GLN A 6 -11.02 -0.23 11.27
N SER A 7 -10.14 0.73 11.49
CA SER A 7 -9.47 1.50 10.42
C SER A 7 -7.96 1.25 10.49
N PRO A 8 -7.48 0.08 10.03
CA PRO A 8 -6.07 -0.27 10.09
C PRO A 8 -5.21 0.60 9.16
N ALA A 9 -3.92 0.69 9.49
CA ALA A 9 -2.89 1.26 8.64
C ALA A 9 -1.90 0.18 8.20
N HIS A 10 -1.60 0.11 6.90
CA HIS A 10 -0.46 -0.64 6.38
C HIS A 10 0.80 0.21 6.47
N VAL A 11 1.87 -0.40 6.95
CA VAL A 11 3.20 0.19 6.94
C VAL A 11 4.08 -0.68 6.07
N GLU A 12 4.33 -0.20 4.86
CA GLU A 12 5.14 -0.89 3.85
C GLU A 12 6.55 -0.30 3.83
N ASP A 13 7.55 -1.14 3.65
CA ASP A 13 8.90 -0.69 3.32
C ASP A 13 8.95 -0.09 1.92
N ILE A 14 8.30 -0.74 0.93
CA ILE A 14 8.28 -0.32 -0.47
C ILE A 14 6.97 -0.67 -1.18
N VAL A 15 6.44 0.27 -1.97
CA VAL A 15 5.36 -0.02 -2.92
C VAL A 15 5.85 0.12 -4.35
N ASP A 16 5.71 -0.96 -5.11
CA ASP A 16 6.26 -1.12 -6.47
C ASP A 16 5.18 -1.34 -7.53
N THR A 17 4.78 -2.58 -7.81
CA THR A 17 3.71 -2.84 -8.81
C THR A 17 2.30 -2.50 -8.31
N GLY A 18 2.13 -2.36 -7.00
CA GLY A 18 0.84 -2.14 -6.36
C GLY A 18 -0.01 -3.41 -6.20
N LEU A 19 0.44 -4.58 -6.66
CA LEU A 19 -0.34 -5.83 -6.64
C LEU A 19 -0.62 -6.34 -5.21
N THR A 20 0.44 -6.43 -4.39
CA THR A 20 0.35 -6.93 -3.02
C THR A 20 -0.57 -6.07 -2.18
N ILE A 21 -0.30 -4.76 -2.11
CA ILE A 21 -1.06 -3.84 -1.28
C ILE A 21 -2.52 -3.72 -1.72
N SER A 22 -2.81 -3.77 -3.02
CA SER A 22 -4.20 -3.78 -3.54
C SER A 22 -4.94 -5.04 -3.10
N THR A 23 -4.26 -6.20 -3.11
CA THR A 23 -4.86 -7.47 -2.69
C THR A 23 -5.18 -7.47 -1.20
N ILE A 24 -4.25 -6.98 -0.37
CA ILE A 24 -4.46 -6.93 1.09
C ILE A 24 -5.51 -5.89 1.46
N GLN A 25 -5.47 -4.68 0.88
CA GLN A 25 -6.49 -3.66 1.11
C GLN A 25 -7.87 -4.18 0.76
N ARG A 26 -8.01 -4.88 -0.37
CA ARG A 26 -9.27 -5.52 -0.76
C ARG A 26 -9.73 -6.55 0.27
N TYR A 27 -8.84 -7.44 0.71
CA TYR A 27 -9.14 -8.43 1.75
C TYR A 27 -9.61 -7.79 3.07
N LEU A 28 -8.92 -6.74 3.55
CA LEU A 28 -9.29 -6.07 4.79
C LEU A 28 -10.65 -5.38 4.69
N MET A 29 -10.94 -4.74 3.56
CA MET A 29 -12.21 -4.04 3.34
C MET A 29 -13.37 -5.03 3.15
N GLU A 30 -13.20 -6.03 2.27
CA GLU A 30 -14.29 -6.93 1.85
C GLU A 30 -14.52 -8.07 2.85
N GLU A 31 -13.45 -8.72 3.32
CA GLU A 31 -13.57 -9.94 4.13
C GLU A 31 -13.48 -9.66 5.63
N CYS A 32 -12.71 -8.65 6.04
CA CYS A 32 -12.54 -8.29 7.45
C CYS A 32 -13.45 -7.15 7.92
N GLY A 33 -14.16 -6.48 7.00
CA GLY A 33 -15.07 -5.39 7.34
C GLY A 33 -14.38 -4.14 7.89
N ALA A 34 -13.16 -3.85 7.43
CA ALA A 34 -12.48 -2.59 7.75
C ALA A 34 -13.32 -1.40 7.25
N ALA A 35 -13.47 -0.38 8.09
CA ALA A 35 -14.17 0.86 7.71
C ALA A 35 -13.35 1.70 6.72
N SER A 36 -12.03 1.65 6.87
CA SER A 36 -11.07 2.29 5.97
C SER A 36 -9.71 1.62 6.14
N VAL A 37 -8.83 1.77 5.16
CA VAL A 37 -7.44 1.32 5.22
C VAL A 37 -6.57 2.46 4.71
N ALA A 38 -5.60 2.89 5.50
CA ALA A 38 -4.57 3.84 5.05
C ALA A 38 -3.24 3.10 4.86
N THR A 39 -2.39 3.61 3.97
CA THR A 39 -1.08 3.03 3.68
C THR A 39 -0.01 4.10 3.83
N ALA A 40 0.97 3.79 4.68
CA ALA A 40 2.23 4.48 4.77
C ALA A 40 3.30 3.62 4.12
N THR A 41 4.12 4.20 3.24
CA THR A 41 5.30 3.54 2.71
C THR A 41 6.54 4.37 2.87
N LEU A 42 7.68 3.72 3.16
CA LEU A 42 8.96 4.41 3.14
C LEU A 42 9.39 4.74 1.70
N LEU A 43 9.24 3.81 0.75
CA LEU A 43 9.69 3.98 -0.64
C LEU A 43 8.55 3.76 -1.64
N ASP A 44 8.33 4.71 -2.54
CA ASP A 44 7.33 4.61 -3.60
C ASP A 44 7.97 4.63 -5.01
N LYS A 45 7.90 3.50 -5.72
CA LYS A 45 8.27 3.33 -7.14
C LYS A 45 7.05 3.42 -8.06
N HIS A 46 6.34 4.55 -8.02
CA HIS A 46 5.11 4.76 -8.80
C HIS A 46 5.25 4.50 -10.31
N GLU A 47 6.44 4.63 -10.90
CA GLU A 47 6.68 4.35 -12.31
C GLU A 47 6.57 2.85 -12.68
N ARG A 48 6.66 1.95 -11.70
CA ARG A 48 6.56 0.49 -11.89
C ARG A 48 5.16 -0.05 -11.62
N ARG A 49 4.17 0.83 -11.40
CA ARG A 49 2.78 0.45 -11.11
C ARG A 49 2.16 -0.35 -12.25
N VAL A 50 1.60 -1.49 -11.89
CA VAL A 50 0.72 -2.29 -12.76
C VAL A 50 -0.74 -2.01 -12.42
N LEU A 51 -1.04 -1.76 -11.14
CA LEU A 51 -2.36 -1.32 -10.69
C LEU A 51 -2.31 0.13 -10.20
N PRO A 52 -3.40 0.91 -10.41
CA PRO A 52 -3.50 2.25 -9.86
C PRO A 52 -3.60 2.16 -8.34
N TYR A 53 -2.51 2.49 -7.65
CA TYR A 53 -2.43 2.49 -6.19
C TYR A 53 -1.59 3.68 -5.70
N ARG A 54 -2.15 4.45 -4.76
CA ARG A 54 -1.51 5.63 -4.17
C ARG A 54 -1.53 5.54 -2.65
N PRO A 55 -0.36 5.31 -2.00
CA PRO A 55 -0.25 5.41 -0.55
C PRO A 55 -0.60 6.82 -0.05
N GLU A 56 -1.27 6.92 1.10
CA GLU A 56 -1.63 8.18 1.75
C GLU A 56 -0.40 8.88 2.33
N TYR A 57 0.57 8.10 2.83
CA TYR A 57 1.82 8.61 3.39
C TYR A 57 3.00 7.99 2.64
N VAL A 58 3.86 8.84 2.10
CA VAL A 58 5.05 8.42 1.34
C VAL A 58 6.27 9.07 1.97
N GLY A 59 7.26 8.28 2.37
CA GLY A 59 8.56 8.77 2.84
C GLY A 59 9.36 9.37 1.69
N PHE A 60 9.65 8.56 0.67
CA PHE A 60 10.40 8.96 -0.51
C PHE A 60 9.80 8.37 -1.78
N VAL A 61 9.60 9.21 -2.79
CA VAL A 61 9.37 8.74 -4.16
C VAL A 61 10.73 8.45 -4.78
N VAL A 62 10.97 7.20 -5.15
CA VAL A 62 12.25 6.75 -5.69
C VAL A 62 12.07 6.19 -7.08
N ARG A 63 13.05 6.43 -7.96
CA ARG A 63 13.09 5.81 -9.28
C ARG A 63 13.74 4.44 -9.19
N ASP A 64 13.43 3.60 -10.15
CA ASP A 64 14.14 2.34 -10.29
C ASP A 64 15.63 2.57 -10.52
N MET A 65 16.44 1.76 -9.85
CA MET A 65 17.88 1.77 -10.04
C MET A 65 18.17 0.91 -11.27
N GLY A 66 18.15 1.55 -12.43
CA GLY A 66 18.56 0.94 -13.69
C GLY A 66 20.04 0.52 -13.66
N PRO A 67 20.54 -0.16 -14.71
CA PRO A 67 21.92 -0.62 -14.74
C PRO A 67 22.87 0.59 -14.72
N GLY A 68 23.57 0.79 -13.59
CA GLY A 68 24.53 1.88 -13.40
C GLY A 68 24.44 2.63 -12.07
N ALA A 69 23.51 2.27 -11.17
CA ALA A 69 23.57 2.62 -9.75
C ALA A 69 24.40 1.62 -8.95
#